data_AF-A0A2I3C4Y0-F1
#
_entry.id   AF-A0A2I3C4Y0-F1
#
_cell.length_a   1.000
_cell.length_b   1.000
_cell.length_c   1.000
_cell.angle_alpha   90.00
_cell.angle_beta   90.00
_cell.angle_gamma   90.00
#
_symmetry.space_group_name_H-M   'P 1'
#
loop_
_entity.id
_entity.type
_entity.pdbx_description
1 polymer ?
#
loop_
_entity_poly.entity_id
_entity_poly.type
_entity_poly.pdbx_seq_one_letter_code
_entity_poly.pdbx_strand_id
1 'polypeptide(L)' 'MVTEFKPLDIMMYNDSTDSYGAHVGVYVGNGLVYPLSLSNGVPMFERHLDLLQQSKYQFLLALSV' A
#
# COMPACT_ATOMS: atom_id res chain seq x y z
N MET A 1 -12.90 -8.36 -1.39
CA MET A 1 -12.03 -7.41 -0.65
C MET A 1 -11.67 -8.06 0.66
N VAL A 2 -10.39 -8.03 1.04
CA VAL A 2 -10.04 -8.32 2.42
C VAL A 2 -10.00 -7.02 3.20
N THR A 3 -10.69 -7.06 4.34
CA THR A 3 -10.94 -5.92 5.22
C THR A 3 -10.13 -6.00 6.50
N GLU A 4 -9.39 -7.10 6.71
CA GLU A 4 -8.61 -7.35 7.91
C GLU A 4 -7.14 -7.56 7.53
N PHE A 5 -6.35 -6.50 7.68
CA PHE A 5 -4.89 -6.55 7.45
C PHE A 5 -4.17 -7.00 8.71
N LYS A 6 -3.20 -7.90 8.54
CA LYS A 6 -2.30 -8.38 9.59
C LYS A 6 -0.92 -7.77 9.40
N PRO A 7 -0.19 -7.49 10.50
CA PRO A 7 1.21 -7.11 10.39
C PRO A 7 1.96 -8.08 9.48
N LEU A 8 2.82 -7.52 8.62
CA LEU A 8 3.58 -8.17 7.56
C LEU A 8 2.81 -8.50 6.27
N ASP A 9 1.52 -8.17 6.16
CA ASP A 9 0.82 -8.25 4.88
C ASP A 9 1.49 -7.38 3.82
N ILE A 10 1.59 -7.92 2.60
CA ILE A 10 2.06 -7.18 1.43
C ILE A 10 0.89 -6.38 0.86
N MET A 11 1.10 -5.07 0.78
CA MET A 11 0.15 -4.10 0.24
C MET A 11 0.61 -3.70 -1.17
N MET A 12 -0.27 -3.85 -2.15
CA MET A 12 0.00 -3.51 -3.55
C MET A 12 -0.97 -2.42 -4.03
N TYR A 13 -0.43 -1.24 -4.33
CA TYR A 13 -1.17 -0.06 -4.76
C TYR A 13 -0.96 0.23 -6.24
N ASN A 14 -1.98 0.71 -6.92
CA ASN A 14 -1.93 1.07 -8.34
C ASN A 14 -2.91 2.21 -8.68
N ASP A 15 -2.77 2.78 -9.88
CA ASP A 15 -3.68 3.77 -10.46
C ASP A 15 -4.86 3.13 -11.21
N SER A 16 -4.84 1.81 -11.39
CA SER A 16 -5.88 1.04 -12.06
C SER A 16 -5.98 -0.38 -11.50
N THR A 17 -7.13 -1.03 -11.72
CA THR A 17 -7.37 -2.43 -11.31
C THR A 17 -6.83 -3.47 -12.28
N ASP A 18 -6.33 -3.06 -13.44
CA ASP A 18 -5.86 -3.92 -14.53
C ASP A 18 -4.41 -3.56 -14.89
N SER A 19 -3.48 -3.97 -14.02
CA SER A 19 -2.07 -3.60 -14.15
C SER A 19 -1.14 -4.73 -13.71
N TYR A 20 -0.02 -4.87 -14.42
CA TYR A 20 1.05 -5.84 -14.13
C TYR A 20 2.13 -5.30 -13.19
N GLY A 21 1.94 -4.11 -12.61
CA GLY A 21 2.85 -3.51 -11.63
C GLY A 21 2.12 -3.08 -10.36
N ALA A 22 2.86 -2.73 -9.31
CA ALA A 22 2.29 -2.09 -8.13
C ALA A 22 3.36 -1.31 -7.38
N HIS A 23 2.95 -0.23 -6.73
CA HIS A 23 3.71 0.32 -5.63
C HIS A 23 3.50 -0.55 -4.39
N VAL A 24 4.60 -1.00 -3.79
CA VAL A 24 4.57 -2.03 -2.74
C VAL A 24 4.89 -1.42 -1.38
N GLY A 25 4.16 -1.86 -0.37
CA GLY A 25 4.47 -1.60 1.03
C GLY A 25 4.15 -2.77 1.93
N VAL A 26 4.71 -2.77 3.14
CA VAL A 26 4.43 -3.77 4.17
C VAL A 26 3.47 -3.15 5.19
N TYR A 27 2.36 -3.82 5.47
CA TYR A 27 1.46 -3.39 6.54
C TYR A 27 2.09 -3.70 7.90
N VAL A 28 2.13 -2.74 8.81
CA VAL A 28 2.76 -2.91 10.14
C VAL A 28 1.76 -2.92 11.29
N GLY A 29 0.47 -2.79 11.00
CA GLY A 29 -0.60 -2.67 11.99
C GLY A 29 -1.14 -1.25 12.10
N ASN A 30 -2.30 -1.11 12.76
CA ASN A 30 -2.94 0.18 13.06
C ASN A 30 -3.11 1.11 11.85
N GLY A 31 -3.39 0.57 10.66
CA GLY A 31 -3.57 1.35 9.43
C GLY A 31 -2.26 1.89 8.84
N LEU A 32 -1.10 1.53 9.39
CA LEU A 32 0.20 2.00 8.93
C LEU A 32 0.85 1.02 7.96
N VAL A 33 1.52 1.60 6.97
CA VAL A 33 2.21 0.90 5.90
C VAL A 33 3.62 1.46 5.81
N TYR A 34 4.58 0.59 5.57
CA TYR A 34 5.95 0.96 5.24
C TYR A 34 6.17 0.77 3.74
N PRO A 35 5.95 1.81 2.90
CA PRO A 35 6.09 1.72 1.46
C PRO A 35 7.54 1.88 0.98
N LEU A 36 7.85 1.23 -0.14
CA LEU A 36 9.09 1.47 -0.88
C LEU A 36 8.94 2.69 -1.80
N SER A 37 9.06 3.89 -1.22
CA SER A 37 8.81 5.16 -1.90
C SER A 37 10.09 5.95 -2.17
N LEU A 38 10.47 6.03 -3.45
CA LEU A 38 11.56 6.92 -3.88
C LEU A 38 11.22 8.40 -3.63
N SER A 39 9.94 8.79 -3.80
CA SER A 39 9.50 10.17 -3.61
C SER A 39 9.59 10.66 -2.16
N ASN A 40 9.57 9.74 -1.18
CA ASN A 40 9.69 10.11 0.22
C ASN A 40 11.14 10.47 0.59
N GLY A 41 12.13 10.00 -0.20
CA GLY A 41 13.57 10.26 0.00
C GLY A 41 14.19 9.56 1.22
N VAL A 42 13.39 9.25 2.24
CA VAL A 42 13.77 8.49 3.43
C VAL A 42 12.70 7.46 3.77
N PRO A 43 13.06 6.37 4.47
CA PRO A 43 12.07 5.40 4.89
C PRO A 43 11.14 5.98 5.96
N MET A 44 9.84 5.88 5.74
CA MET A 44 8.82 6.38 6.66
C MET A 44 7.54 5.57 6.56
N PHE A 45 6.72 5.64 7.60
CA PHE A 45 5.37 5.07 7.57
C PHE A 45 4.40 6.04 6.90
N GLU A 46 3.46 5.48 6.15
CA GLU A 46 2.31 6.19 5.61
C GLU A 46 1.02 5.52 6.08
N ARG A 47 -0.07 6.29 6.17
CA ARG A 47 -1.39 5.69 6.43
C ARG A 47 -1.89 5.04 5.16
N HIS A 48 -2.39 3.81 5.28
CA HIS A 48 -3.06 3.09 4.19
C HIS A 48 -4.13 3.95 3.51
N LEU A 49 -4.97 4.62 4.30
CA LEU A 49 -6.04 5.47 3.77
C LEU A 49 -5.52 6.70 3.05
N ASP A 50 -4.38 7.26 3.44
CA ASP A 50 -3.78 8.42 2.77
C ASP A 50 -3.18 8.02 1.41
N LEU A 51 -2.59 6.82 1.32
CA LEU A 51 -2.12 6.27 0.05
C LEU A 51 -3.27 6.15 -0.96
N LEU A 52 -4.44 5.66 -0.54
CA LEU A 52 -5.63 5.54 -1.40
C LEU A 52 -6.20 6.88 -1.89
N GLN A 53 -5.83 8.02 -1.27
CA GLN A 53 -6.22 9.35 -1.77
C GLN A 53 -5.32 9.85 -2.90
N GLN A 54 -4.18 9.20 -3.14
CA GLN A 54 -3.28 9.59 -4.22
C GLN A 54 -3.72 8.91 -5.52
N SER A 55 -3.88 9.68 -6.60
CA SER A 55 -4.33 9.16 -7.90
C SER A 55 -3.49 7.98 -8.42
N LYS A 56 -2.18 8.01 -8.15
CA LYS A 56 -1.23 6.94 -8.50
C LYS A 56 -1.39 5.64 -7.71
N TYR A 57 -2.11 5.65 -6.58
CA TYR A 57 -2.23 4.54 -5.61
C TYR A 57 -3.69 4.26 -5.21
N GLN A 58 -4.65 4.81 -5.95
CA GLN A 58 -6.07 4.82 -5.59
C GLN A 58 -6.67 3.41 -5.46
N PHE A 59 -6.08 2.42 -6.12
CA PHE A 59 -6.55 1.05 -6.10
C PHE A 59 -5.61 0.17 -5.29
N LEU A 60 -6.16 -0.46 -4.24
CA LEU A 60 -5.51 -1.56 -3.56
C LEU A 60 -5.82 -2.85 -4.32
N LEU A 61 -4.80 -3.47 -4.90
CA LEU A 61 -4.93 -4.73 -5.62
C LEU A 61 -4.94 -5.93 -4.66
N ALA A 62 -4.04 -5.92 -3.65
CA ALA A 62 -3.87 -6.87 -2.52
C ALA A 62 -3.83 -8.39 -2.89
N LEU A 63 -3.40 -9.37 -2.06
CA LEU A 63 -3.36 -9.51 -0.59
C LEU A 63 -2.60 -10.79 -0.08
N SER A 64 -2.19 -10.78 1.21
CA SER A 64 -1.90 -11.85 2.22
C SER A 64 -0.87 -12.93 1.88
N VAL A 65 0.13 -13.04 2.75
CA VAL A 65 0.95 -14.25 2.94
C VAL A 65 0.35 -15.10 4.06
#